data_AF-A0A258B566-F1
#
_entry.id   AF-A0A258B566-F1
#
_cell.length_a   1.000
_cell.length_b   1.000
_cell.length_c   1.000
_cell.angle_alpha   90.00
_cell.angle_beta   90.00
_cell.angle_gamma   90.00
#
_symmetry.space_group_name_H-M   'P 1'
#
loop_
_entity.id
_entity.type
_entity.pdbx_description
1 polymer ?
#
loop_
_entity_poly.entity_id
_entity_poly.type
_entity_poly.pdbx_seq_one_letter_code
_entity_poly.pdbx_strand_id
1 'polypeptide(L)' 'MTTEKLAREEICRIGKSLFERSYVHATAGNISVRLSDGFLITPTDACLGFLDPSRLAKI' A
#
# COMPACT_ATOMS: atom_id res chain seq x y z
N MET A 1 6.36 -17.86 0.11
CA MET A 1 6.03 -16.85 1.14
C MET A 1 6.67 -15.54 0.71
N THR A 2 5.88 -14.52 0.40
CA THR A 2 6.41 -13.17 0.14
C THR A 2 6.84 -12.60 1.48
N THR A 3 8.08 -12.14 1.60
CA THR A 3 8.55 -11.51 2.84
C THR A 3 7.79 -10.20 3.06
N GLU A 4 7.55 -9.81 4.32
CA GLU A 4 6.85 -8.57 4.65
C GLU A 4 7.43 -7.35 3.91
N LYS A 5 8.77 -7.30 3.79
CA LYS A 5 9.48 -6.27 3.03
C LYS A 5 9.00 -6.19 1.56
N LEU A 6 8.96 -7.33 0.86
CA LEU A 6 8.52 -7.38 -0.53
C LEU A 6 7.04 -6.96 -0.65
N ALA A 7 6.20 -7.35 0.30
CA ALA A 7 4.79 -6.95 0.31
C ALA A 7 4.62 -5.43 0.47
N ARG A 8 5.44 -4.78 1.33
CA ARG A 8 5.44 -3.32 1.49
C ARG A 8 5.85 -2.59 0.21
N GLU A 9 6.91 -3.07 -0.45
CA GLU A 9 7.38 -2.51 -1.73
C GLU A 9 6.32 -2.66 -2.84
N GLU A 10 5.66 -3.82 -2.91
CA GLU A 10 4.62 -4.08 -3.89
C GLU A 10 3.36 -3.23 -3.67
N ILE A 11 2.96 -2.98 -2.43
CA ILE A 11 1.86 -2.04 -2.12
C ILE A 11 2.17 -0.65 -2.67
N CYS A 12 3.39 -0.13 -2.46
CA CYS A 12 3.80 1.17 -3.00
C CYS A 12 3.81 1.18 -4.54
N ARG A 13 4.33 0.13 -5.17
CA ARG A 13 4.37 0.00 -6.65
C ARG A 13 2.97 -0.02 -7.25
N ILE A 14 2.06 -0.79 -6.66
CA ILE A 14 0.66 -0.89 -7.11
C ILE A 14 -0.07 0.44 -6.86
N GLY A 15 0.10 1.04 -5.68
CA GLY A 15 -0.49 2.35 -5.36
C GLY A 15 -0.10 3.43 -6.37
N LYS A 16 1.19 3.49 -6.72
CA LYS A 16 1.72 4.38 -7.76
C LYS A 16 1.07 4.10 -9.12
N SER A 17 0.99 2.85 -9.53
CA SER A 17 0.38 2.47 -10.82
C SER A 17 -1.10 2.85 -10.90
N LEU A 18 -1.87 2.66 -9.82
CA LEU A 18 -3.28 3.05 -9.76
C LEU A 18 -3.46 4.57 -9.87
N PHE A 19 -2.59 5.32 -9.18
CA PHE A 19 -2.61 6.78 -9.21
C PHE A 19 -2.24 7.33 -10.60
N GLU A 20 -1.16 6.84 -11.21
CA GLU A 20 -0.72 7.27 -12.55
C GLU A 20 -1.76 6.98 -13.63
N ARG A 21 -2.59 5.94 -13.43
CA ARG A 21 -3.70 5.58 -14.32
C ARG A 21 -5.01 6.31 -13.98
N SER A 22 -4.99 7.23 -13.01
CA SER A 22 -6.16 7.99 -12.55
C SER A 22 -7.32 7.14 -12.05
N TYR A 23 -7.05 5.92 -11.55
CA TYR A 23 -8.07 5.09 -10.90
C TYR A 23 -8.33 5.48 -9.45
N VAL A 24 -7.41 6.24 -8.85
CA VAL A 24 -7.52 6.81 -7.53
C VAL A 24 -7.02 8.25 -7.60
N HIS A 25 -7.61 9.14 -6.80
CA HIS A 25 -7.24 10.55 -6.76
C HIS A 25 -7.18 11.05 -5.31
N ALA A 26 -6.30 12.01 -5.05
CA ALA A 26 -6.05 12.54 -3.71
C ALA A 26 -5.79 11.41 -2.69
N THR A 27 -6.65 11.27 -1.67
CA THR A 27 -6.53 10.27 -0.60
C THR A 27 -7.54 9.13 -0.71
N ALA A 28 -8.23 9.00 -1.85
CA ALA A 28 -9.21 7.95 -2.04
C ALA A 28 -8.55 6.58 -2.30
N GLY A 29 -9.11 5.53 -1.68
CA GLY A 29 -8.67 4.14 -1.86
C GLY A 29 -7.67 3.65 -0.81
N ASN A 30 -7.67 2.33 -0.57
CA ASN A 30 -6.77 1.67 0.36
C ASN A 30 -6.28 0.35 -0.25
N ILE A 31 -5.07 -0.07 0.13
CA ILE A 31 -4.50 -1.37 -0.27
C ILE A 31 -4.16 -2.16 0.99
N SER A 32 -4.52 -3.43 1.02
CA SER A 32 -4.12 -4.35 2.07
C SER A 32 -3.59 -5.67 1.50
N VAL A 33 -2.66 -6.27 2.23
CA VAL A 33 -2.10 -7.60 1.93
C VAL A 33 -2.16 -8.45 3.20
N ARG A 34 -2.67 -9.67 3.07
CA ARG A 34 -2.64 -10.66 4.16
C ARG A 34 -1.25 -11.28 4.27
N LEU A 35 -0.70 -11.29 5.47
CA LEU A 35 0.52 -11.98 5.85
C LEU A 35 0.19 -13.27 6.62
N SER A 36 1.21 -14.06 6.96
CA SER A 36 1.06 -15.24 7.81
C SER A 36 0.64 -14.90 9.24
N ASP A 37 0.97 -13.70 9.71
CA ASP A 37 0.84 -13.24 11.09
C ASP A 37 0.06 -11.92 11.22
N GLY A 38 -0.74 -11.55 10.21
CA GLY A 38 -1.54 -10.33 10.23
C GLY A 38 -1.81 -9.76 8.84
N PHE A 39 -1.91 -8.44 8.76
CA PHE A 39 -2.12 -7.68 7.53
C PHE A 39 -1.18 -6.49 7.46
N LEU A 40 -0.76 -6.14 6.23
CA LEU A 40 -0.24 -4.82 5.91
C LEU A 40 -1.36 -3.98 5.31
N ILE A 41 -1.52 -2.74 5.77
CA ILE A 41 -2.55 -1.82 5.31
C ILE A 41 -1.96 -0.41 5.11
N THR A 42 -2.44 0.29 4.07
CA THR A 42 -2.16 1.71 3.86
C THR A 42 -2.73 2.59 4.97
N PRO A 43 -2.01 3.62 5.46
CA PRO A 43 -2.56 4.54 6.45
C PRO A 43 -3.72 5.37 5.86
N THR A 44 -4.66 5.77 6.71
CA THR A 44 -5.73 6.72 6.34
C THR A 44 -5.15 8.03 5.83
N ASP A 45 -5.86 8.67 4.89
CA ASP A 45 -5.47 9.93 4.26
C ASP A 45 -4.11 9.91 3.55
N ALA A 46 -3.65 8.73 3.14
CA ALA A 46 -2.47 8.59 2.31
C ALA A 46 -2.83 8.65 0.82
N CYS A 47 -2.07 9.44 0.05
CA CYS A 47 -2.12 9.34 -1.40
C CYS A 47 -1.40 8.07 -1.84
N LEU A 48 -2.13 7.15 -2.50
CA LEU A 48 -1.57 5.90 -2.99
C LEU A 48 -0.41 6.10 -3.98
N GLY A 49 -0.36 7.25 -4.66
CA GLY A 49 0.73 7.63 -5.57
C GLY A 49 2.07 7.89 -4.90
N PHE A 50 2.08 8.16 -3.59
CA PHE A 50 3.26 8.65 -2.85
C PHE A 50 3.48 7.88 -1.54
N LEU A 51 3.15 6.59 -1.52
CA LEU A 51 3.32 5.74 -0.34
C LEU A 51 4.80 5.51 -0.02
N ASP A 52 5.10 5.46 1.28
CA ASP A 52 6.38 5.02 1.82
C ASP A 52 6.23 3.62 2.44
N PRO A 53 7.03 2.60 2.00
CA PRO A 53 6.96 1.24 2.53
C PRO A 53 7.09 1.16 4.06
N SER A 54 7.86 2.07 4.67
CA SER A 54 8.09 2.13 6.12
C SER A 54 6.88 2.66 6.89
N ARG A 55 5.96 3.36 6.22
CA ARG A 55 4.77 3.97 6.83
C ARG A 55 3.52 3.09 6.74
N LEU A 56 3.61 1.91 6.12
CA LEU A 56 2.50 0.96 6.09
C LEU A 56 2.30 0.33 7.48
N ALA A 57 1.05 0.27 7.93
CA ALA A 57 0.70 -0.31 9.21
C ALA A 57 0.68 -1.85 9.10
N LYS A 58 1.22 -2.53 10.12
CA LYS A 58 1.02 -3.96 10.32
C LYS A 58 0.04 -4.16 11.47
N ILE A 59 -1.03 -4.92 11.24
CA ILE A 59 -2.07 -5.22 12.24
C ILE A 59 -2.37 -6.72 12.31
#